data_AF-A0A1Y5N6G8-F1
#
_entry.id   AF-A0A1Y5N6G8-F1
#
_cell.length_a   1.000
_cell.length_b   1.000
_cell.length_c   1.000
_cell.angle_alpha   90.00
_cell.angle_beta   90.00
_cell.angle_gamma   90.00
#
_symmetry.space_group_name_H-M   'P 1'
#
loop_
_entity.id
_entity.type
_entity.pdbx_description
1 polymer ?
#
loop_
_entity_poly.entity_id
_entity_poly.type
_entity_poly.pdbx_seq_one_letter_code
_entity_poly.pdbx_strand_id
1 'polypeptide(L)'
;MRDYDKRPIVIKDYNSIFMFLVAMPWFISSFYFLFTHHNKAAFSFLIAQTFYFNIRPYIFSGRKRSVKLSNKKIEFLQAGNIVESINLDKEFEIYKTYDDYYHKSQNLSNLQKKVKWISVVLLWIAYYPFFLLSKILFYFFKTKGTFYKFYDCIILFQCDKVLNILATSRYERALVKKYFLDKFKIDIDLLQVCKKTDHGLEKIEIGK
;
A
#
# COMPACT_ATOMS: atom_id res chain seq x y z
N MET A 1 -10.85 7.45 28.50
CA MET A 1 -10.02 7.33 27.27
C MET A 1 -10.01 5.86 26.85
N ARG A 2 -10.09 5.52 25.56
CA ARG A 2 -10.05 4.10 25.12
C ARG A 2 -8.66 3.53 25.42
N ASP A 3 -8.61 2.38 26.08
CA ASP A 3 -7.36 1.62 26.25
C ASP A 3 -7.06 0.85 24.95
N TYR A 4 -6.12 1.37 24.15
CA TYR A 4 -5.76 0.78 22.87
C TYR A 4 -4.88 -0.47 22.99
N ASP A 5 -4.38 -0.82 24.17
CA ASP A 5 -3.67 -2.09 24.37
C ASP A 5 -4.67 -3.23 24.62
N LYS A 6 -5.72 -2.96 25.42
CA LYS A 6 -6.82 -3.92 25.63
C LYS A 6 -7.76 -4.03 24.43
N ARG A 7 -8.01 -2.91 23.73
CA ARG A 7 -8.92 -2.83 22.58
C ARG A 7 -8.25 -2.06 21.44
N PRO A 8 -7.23 -2.63 20.78
CA PRO A 8 -6.55 -1.99 19.67
C PRO A 8 -7.51 -1.68 18.52
N ILE A 9 -7.18 -0.68 17.71
CA ILE A 9 -7.85 -0.50 16.42
C ILE A 9 -7.14 -1.40 15.42
N VAL A 10 -7.90 -2.22 14.70
CA VAL A 10 -7.35 -3.10 13.65
C VAL A 10 -8.02 -2.72 12.34
N ILE A 11 -7.22 -2.26 11.38
CA ILE A 11 -7.66 -1.89 10.04
C ILE A 11 -7.14 -2.95 9.07
N LYS A 12 -8.02 -3.52 8.24
CA LYS A 12 -7.59 -4.46 7.19
C LYS A 12 -6.80 -3.69 6.13
N ASP A 13 -5.65 -4.23 5.76
CA ASP A 13 -4.81 -3.61 4.74
C ASP A 13 -5.15 -4.22 3.37
N TYR A 14 -5.62 -3.35 2.46
CA TYR A 14 -5.98 -3.73 1.11
C TYR A 14 -4.98 -3.25 0.07
N ASN A 15 -3.87 -2.60 0.44
CA ASN A 15 -3.02 -1.95 -0.56
C ASN A 15 -2.52 -2.88 -1.68
N SER A 16 -2.22 -4.15 -1.36
CA SER A 16 -1.87 -5.17 -2.38
C SER A 16 -2.94 -5.41 -3.45
N ILE A 17 -4.22 -5.09 -3.21
CA ILE A 17 -5.29 -5.23 -4.21
C ILE A 17 -5.10 -4.29 -5.39
N PHE A 18 -4.55 -3.08 -5.16
CA PHE A 18 -4.42 -2.10 -6.22
C PHE A 18 -3.34 -2.50 -7.20
N MET A 19 -2.18 -2.93 -6.69
CA MET A 19 -1.12 -3.55 -7.48
C MET A 19 -1.65 -4.74 -8.29
N PHE A 20 -2.47 -5.61 -7.68
CA PHE A 20 -3.10 -6.73 -8.38
C PHE A 20 -4.03 -6.26 -9.50
N LEU A 21 -4.98 -5.36 -9.22
CA LEU A 21 -5.96 -4.88 -10.19
C LEU A 21 -5.29 -4.17 -11.38
N VAL A 22 -4.25 -3.37 -11.13
CA VAL A 22 -3.51 -2.68 -12.19
C VAL A 22 -2.69 -3.68 -13.01
N ALA A 23 -2.11 -4.71 -12.38
CA ALA A 23 -1.27 -5.69 -13.06
C ALA A 23 -2.04 -6.72 -13.89
N MET A 24 -3.30 -7.02 -13.54
CA MET A 24 -4.09 -8.07 -14.18
C MET A 24 -4.26 -7.89 -15.71
N PRO A 25 -4.60 -6.69 -16.24
CA PRO A 25 -4.66 -6.47 -17.68
C PRO A 25 -3.32 -6.75 -18.38
N TRP A 26 -2.20 -6.29 -17.81
CA TRP A 26 -0.86 -6.53 -18.36
C TRP A 26 -0.50 -8.00 -18.36
N PHE A 27 -0.88 -8.72 -17.30
CA PHE A 27 -0.67 -10.15 -17.18
C PHE A 27 -1.45 -10.92 -18.26
N ILE A 28 -2.74 -10.64 -18.43
CA ILE A 28 -3.59 -11.26 -19.45
C ILE A 28 -3.07 -10.98 -20.86
N SER A 29 -2.72 -9.72 -21.17
CA SER A 29 -2.15 -9.35 -22.47
C SER A 29 -0.83 -10.06 -22.74
N SER A 30 0.03 -10.21 -21.72
CA SER A 30 1.30 -10.94 -21.86
C SER A 30 1.06 -12.43 -22.13
N PHE A 31 0.05 -13.02 -21.50
CA PHE A 31 -0.39 -14.39 -21.82
C PHE A 31 -0.89 -14.52 -23.25
N TYR A 32 -1.73 -13.59 -23.72
CA TYR A 32 -2.17 -13.60 -25.11
C TYR A 32 -1.01 -13.49 -26.11
N PHE A 33 -0.05 -12.59 -25.84
CA PHE A 33 1.12 -12.41 -26.70
C PHE A 33 2.11 -13.58 -26.68
N LEU A 34 2.19 -14.32 -25.57
CA LEU A 34 2.96 -15.56 -25.50
C LEU A 34 2.55 -16.57 -26.58
N PHE A 35 1.26 -16.61 -26.95
CA PHE A 35 0.74 -17.54 -27.95
C PHE A 35 0.68 -16.98 -29.37
N THR A 36 0.73 -15.66 -29.53
CA THR A 36 0.53 -14.99 -30.84
C THR A 36 1.81 -14.38 -31.43
N HIS A 37 2.87 -14.22 -30.65
CA HIS A 37 4.11 -13.58 -31.10
C HIS A 37 5.34 -14.48 -30.93
N HIS A 38 6.37 -14.23 -31.74
CA HIS A 38 7.59 -15.06 -31.75
C HIS A 38 8.45 -14.92 -30.50
N ASN A 39 8.42 -13.78 -29.80
CA ASN A 39 9.28 -13.52 -28.64
C ASN A 39 8.73 -14.12 -27.33
N LYS A 40 8.56 -15.44 -27.31
CA LYS A 40 7.95 -16.17 -26.18
C LYS A 40 8.74 -16.01 -24.88
N ALA A 41 10.07 -15.93 -24.97
CA ALA A 41 10.94 -15.77 -23.81
C ALA A 41 10.68 -14.44 -23.09
N ALA A 42 10.57 -13.33 -23.82
CA ALA A 42 10.26 -12.03 -23.23
C ALA A 42 8.89 -12.02 -22.55
N PHE A 43 7.84 -12.56 -23.19
CA PHE A 43 6.51 -12.62 -22.59
C PHE A 43 6.46 -13.54 -21.37
N SER A 44 7.17 -14.68 -21.39
CA SER A 44 7.29 -15.56 -20.23
C SER A 44 7.96 -14.85 -19.05
N PHE A 45 9.02 -14.08 -19.31
CA PHE A 45 9.68 -13.27 -18.30
C PHE A 45 8.75 -12.19 -17.73
N LEU A 46 8.01 -11.47 -18.59
CA LEU A 46 7.03 -10.46 -18.16
C LEU A 46 5.92 -11.08 -17.30
N ILE A 47 5.39 -12.24 -17.70
CA ILE A 47 4.40 -12.99 -16.93
C ILE A 47 4.94 -13.33 -15.53
N ALA A 48 6.15 -13.90 -15.46
CA ALA A 48 6.76 -14.31 -14.20
C ALA A 48 7.00 -13.11 -13.27
N GLN A 49 7.54 -12.01 -13.81
CA GLN A 49 7.77 -10.76 -13.07
C GLN A 49 6.46 -10.16 -12.56
N THR A 50 5.48 -9.98 -13.46
CA THR A 50 4.17 -9.41 -13.09
C THR A 50 3.48 -10.27 -12.04
N PHE A 51 3.54 -11.60 -12.17
CA PHE A 51 3.00 -12.51 -11.18
C PHE A 51 3.67 -12.34 -9.83
N TYR A 52 5.01 -12.46 -9.78
CA TYR A 52 5.76 -12.49 -8.53
C TYR A 52 5.61 -11.21 -7.72
N PHE A 53 5.66 -10.05 -8.39
CA PHE A 53 5.71 -8.76 -7.71
C PHE A 53 4.35 -8.10 -7.47
N ASN A 54 3.35 -8.36 -8.32
CA ASN A 54 2.09 -7.62 -8.27
C ASN A 54 0.87 -8.50 -7.95
N ILE A 55 0.87 -9.76 -8.42
CA ILE A 55 -0.27 -10.66 -8.24
C ILE A 55 -0.13 -11.54 -6.99
N ARG A 56 1.05 -12.15 -6.83
CA ARG A 56 1.37 -13.05 -5.71
C ARG A 56 1.10 -12.41 -4.34
N PRO A 57 1.52 -11.16 -4.05
CA PRO A 57 1.25 -10.56 -2.74
C PRO A 57 -0.23 -10.53 -2.38
N TYR A 58 -1.10 -10.22 -3.35
CA TYR A 58 -2.54 -10.20 -3.13
C TYR A 58 -3.12 -11.62 -2.93
N ILE A 59 -2.76 -12.57 -3.80
CA ILE A 59 -3.29 -13.95 -3.74
C ILE A 59 -2.96 -14.63 -2.40
N PHE A 60 -1.70 -14.54 -1.97
CA PHE A 60 -1.24 -15.29 -0.80
C PHE A 60 -1.43 -14.55 0.52
N SER A 61 -1.39 -13.22 0.49
CA SER A 61 -1.34 -12.40 1.70
C SER A 61 -2.44 -11.34 1.80
N GLY A 62 -3.12 -10.98 0.70
CA GLY A 62 -4.04 -9.84 0.67
C GLY A 62 -5.16 -9.88 1.71
N ARG A 63 -5.72 -11.08 2.00
CA ARG A 63 -6.78 -11.24 3.02
C ARG A 63 -6.27 -11.40 4.45
N LYS A 64 -4.95 -11.54 4.62
CA LYS A 64 -4.29 -11.84 5.90
C LYS A 64 -3.51 -10.64 6.43
N ARG A 65 -3.66 -9.46 5.82
CA ARG A 65 -2.92 -8.25 6.13
C ARG A 65 -3.77 -7.26 6.93
N SER A 66 -3.16 -6.64 7.93
CA SER A 66 -3.83 -5.63 8.74
C SER A 66 -2.82 -4.71 9.42
N VAL A 67 -3.25 -3.50 9.74
CA VAL A 67 -2.53 -2.58 10.61
C VAL A 67 -3.22 -2.51 11.97
N LYS A 68 -2.45 -2.74 13.04
CA LYS A 68 -2.90 -2.69 14.43
C LYS A 68 -2.34 -1.46 15.11
N LEU A 69 -3.22 -0.61 15.64
CA LEU A 69 -2.88 0.60 16.37
C LEU A 69 -3.12 0.33 17.87
N SER A 70 -2.04 0.36 18.65
CA SER A 70 -2.01 0.15 20.10
C SER A 70 -1.46 1.39 20.81
N ASN A 71 -1.31 1.38 22.14
CA ASN A 71 -0.92 2.62 22.81
C ASN A 71 0.51 3.08 22.48
N LYS A 72 1.43 2.13 22.30
CA LYS A 72 2.89 2.38 22.16
C LYS A 72 3.43 2.07 20.77
N LYS A 73 2.66 1.37 19.95
CA LYS A 73 3.12 0.92 18.63
C LYS A 73 1.99 0.85 17.61
N ILE A 74 2.35 1.08 16.36
CA ILE A 74 1.55 0.73 15.20
C ILE A 74 2.27 -0.40 14.48
N GLU A 75 1.56 -1.48 14.18
CA GLU A 75 2.13 -2.72 13.66
C GLU A 75 1.44 -3.14 12.37
N PHE A 76 2.22 -3.44 11.33
CA PHE A 76 1.74 -4.16 10.16
C PHE A 76 1.91 -5.64 10.38
N LEU A 77 0.79 -6.35 10.23
CA LEU A 77 0.65 -7.76 10.48
C LEU A 77 0.32 -8.46 9.16
N GLN A 78 0.96 -9.60 8.92
CA GLN A 78 0.63 -10.50 7.82
C GLN A 78 0.52 -11.92 8.37
N ALA A 79 -0.68 -12.51 8.24
CA ALA A 79 -1.03 -13.79 8.82
C ALA A 79 -0.78 -13.86 10.34
N GLY A 80 -1.00 -12.74 11.06
CA GLY A 80 -0.81 -12.64 12.51
C GLY A 80 0.64 -12.35 12.94
N ASN A 81 1.61 -12.48 12.05
CA ASN A 81 3.01 -12.17 12.33
C ASN A 81 3.27 -10.67 12.13
N ILE A 82 4.04 -10.07 13.05
CA ILE A 82 4.48 -8.68 12.93
C ILE A 82 5.57 -8.61 11.87
N VAL A 83 5.27 -7.92 10.76
CA VAL A 83 6.23 -7.70 9.66
C VAL A 83 7.00 -6.39 9.88
N GLU A 84 6.30 -5.34 10.30
CA GLU A 84 6.88 -4.02 10.53
C GLU A 84 6.18 -3.33 11.70
N SER A 85 6.90 -2.52 12.48
CA SER A 85 6.36 -1.81 13.63
C SER A 85 7.01 -0.45 13.87
N ILE A 86 6.18 0.59 14.00
CA ILE A 86 6.55 1.95 14.39
C ILE A 86 6.37 2.08 15.91
N ASN A 87 7.43 2.48 16.60
CA ASN A 87 7.39 2.80 18.03
C ASN A 87 6.97 4.26 18.22
N LEU A 88 5.87 4.47 18.93
CA LEU A 88 5.25 5.78 19.13
C LEU A 88 5.87 6.60 20.26
N ASP A 89 6.71 5.97 21.10
CA ASP A 89 7.51 6.65 22.12
C ASP A 89 8.76 7.32 21.53
N LYS A 90 9.01 7.11 20.22
CA LYS A 90 10.12 7.69 19.46
C LYS A 90 9.57 8.61 18.36
N GLU A 91 10.42 9.50 17.86
CA GLU A 91 10.06 10.37 16.74
C GLU A 91 9.68 9.56 15.49
N PHE A 92 8.64 10.03 14.80
CA PHE A 92 8.16 9.48 13.53
C PHE A 92 7.57 10.61 12.68
N GLU A 93 7.63 10.47 11.36
CA GLU A 93 6.95 11.38 10.44
C GLU A 93 5.59 10.81 10.05
N ILE A 94 4.59 11.67 9.82
CA ILE A 94 3.24 11.27 9.41
C ILE A 94 2.71 12.20 8.32
N TYR A 95 2.14 11.61 7.27
CA TYR A 95 1.58 12.34 6.12
C TYR A 95 0.28 11.70 5.64
N LYS A 96 -0.49 12.44 4.84
CA LYS A 96 -1.55 11.85 4.02
C LYS A 96 -1.02 11.53 2.63
N THR A 97 -1.48 10.43 2.04
CA THR A 97 -1.09 10.03 0.70
C THR A 97 -2.27 9.42 -0.04
N TYR A 98 -2.19 9.43 -1.37
CA TYR A 98 -3.07 8.66 -2.25
C TYR A 98 -2.34 7.41 -2.80
N ASP A 99 -1.03 7.34 -2.59
CA ASP A 99 -0.15 6.24 -2.99
C ASP A 99 -0.52 4.96 -2.23
N ASP A 100 -0.35 3.82 -2.88
CA ASP A 100 -0.49 2.54 -2.21
C ASP A 100 0.74 2.19 -1.38
N TYR A 101 1.95 2.72 -1.64
CA TYR A 101 3.18 2.42 -0.90
C TYR A 101 2.99 2.19 0.61
N TYR A 102 3.31 0.98 1.06
CA TYR A 102 2.91 0.49 2.38
C TYR A 102 3.99 -0.23 3.17
N HIS A 103 5.16 -0.49 2.56
CA HIS A 103 6.22 -1.24 3.23
C HIS A 103 7.61 -0.85 2.74
N LYS A 104 8.60 -0.90 3.64
CA LYS A 104 9.99 -0.53 3.32
C LYS A 104 10.65 -1.34 2.21
N SER A 105 10.18 -2.56 1.94
CA SER A 105 10.71 -3.38 0.82
C SER A 105 10.47 -2.72 -0.54
N GLN A 106 9.49 -1.85 -0.62
CA GLN A 106 9.20 -1.03 -1.80
C GLN A 106 10.09 0.23 -1.84
N ASN A 107 11.01 0.45 -0.90
CA ASN A 107 11.96 1.55 -1.00
C ASN A 107 13.06 1.20 -2.03
N LEU A 108 13.22 2.06 -3.02
CA LEU A 108 14.17 1.87 -4.10
C LEU A 108 15.60 2.23 -3.65
N SER A 109 16.59 1.51 -4.19
CA SER A 109 18.00 1.88 -4.04
C SER A 109 18.29 3.21 -4.78
N ASN A 110 19.39 3.89 -4.44
CA ASN A 110 19.76 5.15 -5.10
C ASN A 110 19.94 5.02 -6.61
N LEU A 111 20.50 3.90 -7.07
CA LEU A 111 20.64 3.61 -8.50
C LEU A 111 19.26 3.43 -9.14
N GLN A 112 18.38 2.68 -8.49
CA GLN A 112 17.00 2.50 -8.96
C GLN A 112 16.26 3.83 -9.00
N LYS A 113 16.41 4.72 -8.01
CA LYS A 113 15.78 6.06 -8.04
C LYS A 113 16.23 6.87 -9.25
N LYS A 114 17.54 6.86 -9.58
CA LYS A 114 18.09 7.55 -10.75
C LYS A 114 17.57 7.00 -12.09
N VAL A 115 17.59 5.68 -12.25
CA VAL A 115 17.07 5.00 -13.46
C VAL A 115 15.56 5.14 -13.56
N LYS A 116 14.87 5.06 -12.41
CA LYS A 116 13.42 5.13 -12.37
C LYS A 116 12.96 6.47 -12.90
N TRP A 117 13.62 7.60 -12.63
CA TRP A 117 13.18 8.93 -13.09
C TRP A 117 12.85 9.00 -14.60
N ILE A 118 13.62 8.28 -15.44
CA ILE A 118 13.36 8.18 -16.89
C ILE A 118 12.12 7.31 -17.17
N SER A 119 11.97 6.19 -16.46
CA SER A 119 10.78 5.33 -16.54
C SER A 119 9.55 5.88 -15.81
N VAL A 120 9.72 6.80 -14.85
CA VAL A 120 8.68 7.43 -14.02
C VAL A 120 7.75 8.18 -14.94
N VAL A 121 8.25 8.93 -15.93
CA VAL A 121 7.37 9.66 -16.87
C VAL A 121 6.45 8.71 -17.64
N LEU A 122 6.98 7.59 -18.14
CA LEU A 122 6.19 6.58 -18.86
C LEU A 122 5.22 5.83 -17.93
N LEU A 123 5.66 5.50 -16.72
CA LEU A 123 4.82 4.91 -15.67
C LEU A 123 3.74 5.90 -15.19
N TRP A 124 4.01 7.19 -15.12
CA TRP A 124 3.02 8.20 -14.75
C TRP A 124 1.88 8.29 -15.76
N ILE A 125 2.18 8.15 -17.04
CA ILE A 125 1.16 8.14 -18.10
C ILE A 125 0.44 6.78 -18.15
N ALA A 126 1.16 5.67 -17.98
CA ALA A 126 0.62 4.32 -18.22
C ALA A 126 0.14 3.56 -16.97
N TYR A 127 0.55 3.93 -15.75
CA TYR A 127 0.20 3.24 -14.51
C TYR A 127 -0.80 4.06 -13.68
N TYR A 128 -0.52 5.34 -13.43
CA TYR A 128 -1.32 6.16 -12.51
C TYR A 128 -2.80 6.30 -12.88
N PRO A 129 -3.19 6.47 -14.16
CA PRO A 129 -4.60 6.47 -14.53
C PRO A 129 -5.31 5.16 -14.18
N PHE A 130 -4.65 4.01 -14.43
CA PHE A 130 -5.19 2.70 -14.09
C PHE A 130 -5.23 2.48 -12.58
N PHE A 131 -4.22 2.95 -11.85
CA PHE A 131 -4.21 2.93 -10.39
C PHE A 131 -5.36 3.74 -9.81
N LEU A 132 -5.56 4.98 -10.28
CA LEU A 132 -6.68 5.81 -9.85
C LEU A 132 -8.02 5.15 -10.16
N LEU A 133 -8.17 4.59 -11.37
CA LEU A 133 -9.36 3.83 -11.76
C LEU A 133 -9.55 2.62 -10.83
N SER A 134 -8.48 1.90 -10.48
CA SER A 134 -8.56 0.75 -9.57
C SER A 134 -9.04 1.16 -8.17
N LYS A 135 -8.63 2.33 -7.67
CA LYS A 135 -9.14 2.88 -6.40
C LYS A 135 -10.62 3.23 -6.52
N ILE A 136 -11.01 3.93 -7.58
CA ILE A 136 -12.42 4.29 -7.80
C ILE A 136 -13.28 3.02 -7.84
N LEU A 137 -12.88 2.01 -8.62
CA LEU A 137 -13.58 0.74 -8.71
C LEU A 137 -13.62 0.02 -7.35
N PHE A 138 -12.49 -0.03 -6.64
CA PHE A 138 -12.42 -0.63 -5.31
C PHE A 138 -13.43 -0.01 -4.35
N TYR A 139 -13.48 1.32 -4.25
CA TYR A 139 -14.44 1.99 -3.37
C TYR A 139 -15.88 1.85 -3.87
N PHE A 140 -16.10 1.88 -5.19
CA PHE A 140 -17.41 1.61 -5.76
C PHE A 140 -17.93 0.23 -5.33
N PHE A 141 -17.13 -0.85 -5.44
CA PHE A 141 -17.54 -2.19 -5.04
C PHE A 141 -17.55 -2.40 -3.51
N LYS A 142 -16.58 -1.83 -2.79
CA LYS A 142 -16.40 -2.07 -1.35
C LYS A 142 -17.36 -1.26 -0.50
N THR A 143 -17.57 0.02 -0.85
CA THR A 143 -18.37 0.97 -0.08
C THR A 143 -19.67 1.35 -0.77
N LYS A 144 -20.01 0.74 -1.91
CA LYS A 144 -21.14 1.12 -2.76
C LYS A 144 -21.10 2.61 -3.14
N GLY A 145 -19.90 3.17 -3.30
CA GLY A 145 -19.66 4.58 -3.62
C GLY A 145 -19.89 5.57 -2.47
N THR A 146 -20.17 5.10 -1.24
CA THR A 146 -20.52 5.99 -0.11
C THR A 146 -19.31 6.69 0.53
N PHE A 147 -18.11 6.22 0.22
CA PHE A 147 -16.87 6.74 0.78
C PHE A 147 -15.72 6.58 -0.21
N TYR A 148 -15.19 7.71 -0.69
CA TYR A 148 -13.90 7.82 -1.37
C TYR A 148 -13.27 9.16 -0.98
N LYS A 149 -11.98 9.15 -0.68
CA LYS A 149 -11.18 10.37 -0.44
C LYS A 149 -9.89 10.22 -1.23
N PHE A 150 -9.50 11.27 -1.95
CA PHE A 150 -8.31 11.23 -2.79
C PHE A 150 -7.04 10.90 -1.97
N TYR A 151 -6.87 11.56 -0.82
CA TYR A 151 -5.82 11.23 0.17
C TYR A 151 -6.40 10.37 1.30
N ASP A 152 -6.79 9.16 0.97
CA ASP A 152 -7.41 8.18 1.85
C ASP A 152 -6.41 7.51 2.81
N CYS A 153 -5.17 7.33 2.36
CA CYS A 153 -4.11 6.70 3.13
C CYS A 153 -3.42 7.67 4.09
N ILE A 154 -2.99 7.14 5.22
CA ILE A 154 -2.06 7.81 6.15
C ILE A 154 -0.78 7.00 6.12
N ILE A 155 0.34 7.67 5.89
CA ILE A 155 1.65 7.03 5.84
C ILE A 155 2.53 7.52 6.98
N LEU A 156 3.21 6.59 7.64
CA LEU A 156 4.13 6.84 8.73
C LEU A 156 5.53 6.39 8.35
N PHE A 157 6.54 7.19 8.73
CA PHE A 157 7.96 6.87 8.54
C PHE A 157 8.69 6.90 9.88
N GLN A 158 9.57 5.92 10.11
CA GLN A 158 10.50 5.94 11.25
C GLN A 158 11.78 5.21 10.86
N CYS A 159 12.89 5.94 10.75
CA CYS A 159 14.15 5.43 10.23
C CYS A 159 13.97 4.79 8.83
N ASP A 160 14.20 3.48 8.69
CA ASP A 160 14.00 2.71 7.46
C ASP A 160 12.56 2.18 7.28
N LYS A 161 11.71 2.31 8.31
CA LYS A 161 10.40 1.68 8.37
C LYS A 161 9.30 2.53 7.78
N VAL A 162 8.32 1.89 7.14
CA VAL A 162 7.15 2.55 6.59
C VAL A 162 5.89 1.77 6.90
N LEU A 163 4.83 2.48 7.31
CA LEU A 163 3.49 1.92 7.46
C LEU A 163 2.45 2.77 6.75
N ASN A 164 1.55 2.13 6.01
CA ASN A 164 0.41 2.77 5.39
C ASN A 164 -0.89 2.25 5.98
N ILE A 165 -1.75 3.17 6.40
CA ILE A 165 -3.07 2.92 6.96
C ILE A 165 -4.11 3.38 5.93
N LEU A 166 -4.67 2.43 5.21
CA LEU A 166 -5.79 2.65 4.31
C LEU A 166 -7.11 2.43 5.05
N ALA A 167 -7.78 3.52 5.42
CA ALA A 167 -9.13 3.44 5.96
C ALA A 167 -10.13 3.28 4.80
N THR A 168 -10.90 2.19 4.81
CA THR A 168 -11.82 1.84 3.71
C THR A 168 -13.26 2.24 3.96
N SER A 169 -13.56 2.85 5.11
CA SER A 169 -14.90 3.35 5.44
C SER A 169 -14.84 4.65 6.26
N ARG A 170 -15.96 5.39 6.30
CA ARG A 170 -16.10 6.57 7.17
C ARG A 170 -15.85 6.22 8.63
N TYR A 171 -16.32 5.06 9.08
CA TYR A 171 -16.11 4.57 10.45
C TYR A 171 -14.63 4.31 10.75
N GLU A 172 -13.94 3.56 9.89
CA GLU A 172 -12.51 3.30 10.03
C GLU A 172 -11.70 4.61 10.02
N ARG A 173 -12.03 5.55 9.12
CA ARG A 173 -11.37 6.85 9.06
C ARG A 173 -11.60 7.67 10.33
N ALA A 174 -12.82 7.68 10.87
CA ALA A 174 -13.14 8.36 12.12
C ALA A 174 -12.41 7.74 13.32
N LEU A 175 -12.29 6.41 13.37
CA LEU A 175 -11.51 5.71 14.39
C LEU A 175 -10.03 6.12 14.34
N VAL A 176 -9.43 6.10 13.15
CA VAL A 176 -8.02 6.48 12.98
C VAL A 176 -7.82 7.97 13.29
N LYS A 177 -8.72 8.85 12.85
CA LYS A 177 -8.70 10.28 13.19
C LYS A 177 -8.71 10.49 14.70
N LYS A 178 -9.67 9.86 15.38
CA LYS A 178 -9.81 9.96 16.84
C LYS A 178 -8.56 9.45 17.55
N TYR A 179 -7.98 8.35 17.08
CA TYR A 179 -6.74 7.81 17.64
C TYR A 179 -5.59 8.83 17.61
N PHE A 180 -5.31 9.45 16.46
CA PHE A 180 -4.23 10.42 16.33
C PHE A 180 -4.52 11.75 17.05
N LEU A 181 -5.77 12.20 17.08
CA LEU A 181 -6.20 13.36 17.85
C LEU A 181 -6.03 13.13 19.36
N ASP A 182 -6.48 11.98 19.87
CA ASP A 182 -6.42 11.67 21.30
C ASP A 182 -4.97 11.53 21.78
N LYS A 183 -4.12 10.86 20.99
CA LYS A 183 -2.75 10.50 21.35
C LYS A 183 -1.71 11.59 21.11
N PHE A 184 -1.80 12.28 19.98
CA PHE A 184 -0.75 13.17 19.48
C PHE A 184 -1.26 14.58 19.20
N LYS A 185 -2.57 14.84 19.38
CA LYS A 185 -3.21 16.10 18.97
C LYS A 185 -3.06 16.40 17.48
N ILE A 186 -2.93 15.35 16.66
CA ILE A 186 -2.76 15.45 15.21
C ILE A 186 -4.11 15.21 14.53
N ASP A 187 -4.59 16.18 13.75
CA ASP A 187 -5.70 15.98 12.82
C ASP A 187 -5.18 15.41 11.49
N ILE A 188 -5.50 14.14 11.23
CA ILE A 188 -5.09 13.43 10.01
C ILE A 188 -5.60 14.05 8.70
N ASP A 189 -6.63 14.90 8.75
CA ASP A 189 -7.16 15.56 7.56
C ASP A 189 -6.34 16.81 7.18
N LEU A 190 -5.69 17.43 8.17
CA LEU A 190 -4.82 18.61 8.01
C LEU A 190 -3.36 18.24 7.70
N LEU A 191 -3.02 16.95 7.69
CA LEU A 191 -1.68 16.49 7.33
C LEU A 191 -1.24 17.00 5.96
N GLN A 192 0.06 17.27 5.83
CA GLN A 192 0.66 17.55 4.54
C GLN A 192 0.64 16.31 3.65
N VAL A 193 0.57 16.53 2.33
CA VAL A 193 0.65 15.46 1.34
C VAL A 193 2.07 14.92 1.29
N CYS A 194 2.22 13.60 1.32
CA CYS A 194 3.52 12.96 1.20
C CYS A 194 4.12 13.26 -0.19
N LYS A 195 5.30 13.90 -0.22
CA LYS A 195 6.04 14.18 -1.46
C LYS A 195 7.01 13.05 -1.85
N LYS A 196 7.30 12.12 -0.93
CA LYS A 196 8.11 10.93 -1.17
C LYS A 196 7.22 9.92 -1.91
N THR A 197 7.20 9.95 -3.25
CA THR A 197 6.35 9.07 -4.12
C THR A 197 7.17 8.08 -4.96
N ASP A 198 8.46 7.90 -4.64
CA ASP A 198 9.37 7.03 -5.39
C ASP A 198 9.47 5.63 -4.79
N HIS A 199 8.51 4.77 -5.13
CA HIS A 199 8.43 3.41 -4.57
C HIS A 199 8.50 2.30 -5.64
N GLY A 200 9.07 1.17 -5.27
CA GLY A 200 9.32 -0.01 -6.08
C GLY A 200 8.42 -1.18 -5.72
N LEU A 201 8.81 -2.38 -6.17
CA LEU A 201 8.01 -3.60 -6.03
C LEU A 201 8.07 -4.18 -4.61
N GLU A 202 7.00 -4.85 -4.18
CA GLU A 202 6.96 -5.54 -2.89
C GLU A 202 7.92 -6.75 -2.87
N LYS A 203 8.66 -6.92 -1.76
CA LYS A 203 9.53 -8.08 -1.50
C LYS A 203 9.42 -8.51 -0.03
N ILE A 204 8.22 -8.91 0.41
CA ILE A 204 8.01 -9.42 1.77
C ILE A 204 8.05 -10.94 1.73
N GLU A 205 9.03 -11.52 2.41
CA GLU A 205 9.11 -12.96 2.66
C GLU A 205 8.59 -13.26 4.06
N ILE A 206 7.75 -14.29 4.20
CA ILE A 206 7.34 -14.82 5.50
C ILE A 206 7.91 -16.22 5.63
N GLY A 207 8.67 -16.45 6.70
CA GLY A 207 9.30 -17.72 7.01
C GLY A 207 10.78 -17.72 6.65
N LYS A 208 11.63 -17.74 7.67
CA LYS A 208 12.63 -18.81 7.74
C LYS A 208 11.95 -20.01 8.37
#